data_AF-A0A6G3Z5H1-F1
#
_entry.id   AF-A0A6G3Z5H1-F1
#
_cell.length_a   1.000
_cell.length_b   1.000
_cell.length_c   1.000
_cell.angle_alpha   90.00
_cell.angle_beta   90.00
_cell.angle_gamma   90.00
#
_symmetry.space_group_name_H-M   'P 1'
#
loop_
_entity.id
_entity.type
_entity.pdbx_description
1 polymer ?
#
loop_
_entity_poly.entity_id
_entity_poly.type
_entity_poly.pdbx_seq_one_letter_code
_entity_poly.pdbx_strand_id
1 'polypeptide(L)'
;MGRLTLRLPDTLHQQLTNLAEGEAVSVHQYIVYALTRQVTLAHSVSEVPQEEGQRQKLSFQSLIQDLGKAYSSEIVMVLTERETVPPEKELDSNTVAFLQQKI
;
A
#
# COMPACT_ATOMS: atom_id res chain seq x y z
N MET A 1 -6.83 -7.97 27.63
CA MET A 1 -7.50 -6.86 26.92
C MET A 1 -6.50 -5.72 26.75
N GLY A 2 -6.33 -5.22 25.53
CA GLY A 2 -5.37 -4.13 25.27
C GLY A 2 -5.87 -2.81 25.85
N ARG A 3 -4.96 -2.01 26.43
CA ARG A 3 -5.24 -0.63 26.85
C ARG A 3 -4.61 0.31 25.84
N LEU A 4 -5.43 1.16 25.21
CA LEU A 4 -4.98 2.23 24.34
C LEU A 4 -5.15 3.57 25.05
N THR A 5 -4.08 4.37 25.11
CA THR A 5 -4.13 5.72 25.67
C THR A 5 -3.85 6.71 24.56
N LEU A 6 -4.76 7.64 24.34
CA LEU A 6 -4.68 8.62 23.25
C LEU A 6 -4.57 10.03 23.86
N ARG A 7 -3.75 10.88 23.25
CA ARG A 7 -3.77 12.32 23.49
C ARG A 7 -4.40 12.98 22.27
N LEU A 8 -5.52 13.65 22.47
CA LEU A 8 -6.29 14.31 21.43
C LEU A 8 -6.31 15.81 21.70
N PRO A 9 -6.33 16.66 20.66
CA PRO A 9 -6.68 18.06 20.81
C PRO A 9 -8.08 18.21 21.44
N ASP A 10 -8.27 19.22 22.28
CA ASP A 10 -9.53 19.43 23.00
C ASP A 10 -10.74 19.55 22.05
N THR A 11 -10.54 20.21 20.90
CA THR A 11 -11.58 20.36 19.87
C THR A 11 -12.02 19.02 19.29
N LEU A 12 -11.08 18.11 19.05
CA LEU A 12 -11.36 16.79 18.51
C LEU A 12 -12.05 15.91 19.55
N HIS A 13 -11.60 15.98 20.81
CA HIS A 13 -12.26 15.28 21.91
C HIS A 13 -13.72 15.74 22.05
N GLN A 14 -13.98 17.04 22.01
CA GLN A 14 -15.34 17.58 22.11
C GLN A 14 -16.23 17.14 20.94
N GLN A 15 -15.70 17.14 19.72
CA GLN A 15 -16.44 16.65 18.55
C GLN A 15 -16.80 15.16 18.69
N LEU A 16 -15.86 14.33 19.13
CA LEU A 16 -16.10 12.90 19.35
C LEU A 16 -17.15 12.66 20.46
N THR A 17 -17.14 13.48 21.51
CA THR A 17 -18.15 13.43 22.55
C THR A 17 -19.54 13.73 22.01
N ASN A 18 -19.69 14.82 21.24
CA ASN A 18 -20.98 15.19 20.66
C ASN A 18 -21.53 14.11 19.71
N LEU A 19 -20.64 13.48 18.92
CA LEU A 19 -21.03 12.39 18.02
C LEU A 19 -21.48 11.15 18.80
N ALA A 20 -20.74 10.77 19.85
CA ALA A 20 -21.09 9.64 20.70
C ALA A 20 -22.42 9.87 21.44
N GLU A 21 -22.67 11.09 21.91
CA GLU A 21 -23.95 11.49 22.51
C GLU A 21 -25.10 11.39 21.51
N GLY A 22 -24.90 11.82 20.27
CA GLY A 22 -25.88 11.69 19.19
C GLY A 22 -26.26 10.24 18.88
N GLU A 23 -25.34 9.30 19.13
CA GLU A 23 -25.56 7.86 18.98
C GLU A 23 -25.89 7.14 20.31
N ALA A 24 -26.06 7.88 21.41
CA ALA A 24 -26.34 7.37 22.76
C ALA A 24 -25.33 6.31 23.27
N VAL A 25 -24.05 6.46 22.90
CA VAL A 25 -22.96 5.58 23.32
C VAL A 25 -21.86 6.34 24.05
N SER A 26 -21.01 5.62 24.78
CA SER A 26 -19.83 6.25 25.39
C SER A 26 -18.82 6.64 24.32
N VAL A 27 -18.07 7.72 24.56
CA VAL A 27 -16.99 8.19 23.66
C VAL A 27 -15.96 7.08 23.38
N HIS A 28 -15.63 6.28 24.38
CA HIS A 28 -14.72 5.14 24.22
C HIS A 28 -15.29 4.09 23.26
N GLN A 29 -16.58 3.76 23.40
CA GLN A 29 -17.26 2.81 22.53
C GLN A 29 -17.37 3.34 21.10
N TYR A 30 -17.67 4.63 20.95
CA TYR A 30 -17.71 5.31 19.65
C TYR A 30 -16.34 5.26 18.95
N ILE A 31 -15.26 5.57 19.68
CA ILE A 31 -13.89 5.51 19.12
C ILE A 31 -13.53 4.09 18.70
N VAL A 32 -13.81 3.09 19.53
CA VAL A 32 -13.54 1.68 19.18
C VAL A 32 -14.34 1.27 17.94
N TYR A 33 -15.63 1.62 17.88
CA TYR A 33 -16.49 1.33 16.73
C TYR A 33 -16.02 2.03 15.44
N ALA A 34 -15.63 3.31 15.52
CA ALA A 34 -15.12 4.04 14.37
C ALA A 34 -13.80 3.45 13.86
N LEU A 35 -12.90 3.06 14.77
CA LEU A 35 -11.64 2.41 14.43
C LEU A 35 -11.86 1.04 13.78
N THR A 36 -12.76 0.21 14.32
CA THR A 36 -13.06 -1.09 13.71
C THR A 36 -13.69 -0.92 12.33
N ARG A 37 -14.64 0.01 12.17
CA ARG A 37 -15.24 0.34 10.88
C ARG A 37 -14.18 0.78 9.85
N GLN A 38 -13.24 1.63 10.24
CA GLN A 38 -12.19 2.11 9.34
C GLN A 38 -11.20 1.01 8.95
N VAL A 39 -10.81 0.15 9.88
CA VAL A 39 -9.90 -0.97 9.61
C VAL A 39 -10.55 -1.98 8.67
N THR A 40 -11.84 -2.25 8.81
CA THR A 40 -12.59 -3.11 7.87
C THR A 40 -12.65 -2.52 6.46
N LEU A 41 -12.83 -1.19 6.34
CA LEU A 41 -12.85 -0.52 5.03
C LEU A 41 -11.47 -0.49 4.35
N ALA A 42 -10.38 -0.40 5.13
CA ALA A 42 -9.02 -0.43 4.59
C ALA A 42 -8.61 -1.80 3.99
N HIS A 43 -9.39 -2.86 4.26
CA HIS A 43 -9.23 -4.20 3.69
C HIS A 43 -10.34 -4.54 2.68
N SER A 44 -10.89 -3.55 1.96
CA SER A 44 -11.75 -3.87 0.82
C SER A 44 -10.90 -4.40 -0.33
N VAL A 45 -10.68 -5.72 -0.35
CA VAL A 45 -10.36 -6.44 -1.58
C VAL A 45 -11.61 -6.35 -2.45
N SER A 46 -11.71 -5.30 -3.26
CA SER A 46 -12.77 -5.20 -4.25
C SER A 46 -12.46 -6.14 -5.40
N GLU A 47 -13.40 -7.01 -5.73
CA GLU A 47 -13.33 -7.82 -6.94
C GLU A 47 -13.23 -6.88 -8.14
N VAL A 48 -12.11 -6.93 -8.87
CA VAL A 48 -11.95 -6.15 -10.09
C VAL A 48 -12.95 -6.73 -11.10
N PRO A 49 -13.87 -5.90 -11.65
CA PRO A 49 -14.81 -6.37 -12.67
C PRO A 49 -14.05 -7.04 -13.82
N GLN A 50 -14.56 -8.17 -14.32
CA GLN A 50 -13.86 -8.93 -15.37
C GLN A 50 -13.53 -8.06 -16.59
N GLU A 51 -14.40 -7.13 -16.95
CA GLU A 51 -14.19 -6.17 -18.04
C GLU A 51 -12.94 -5.29 -17.83
N GLU A 52 -12.73 -4.79 -16.62
CA GLU A 52 -11.57 -3.96 -16.28
C GLU A 52 -10.29 -4.81 -16.29
N GLY A 53 -10.37 -6.05 -15.82
CA GLY A 53 -9.28 -7.03 -15.93
C GLY A 53 -8.89 -7.32 -17.39
N GLN A 54 -9.88 -7.44 -18.30
CA GLN A 54 -9.60 -7.61 -19.73
C GLN A 54 -9.02 -6.34 -20.36
N ARG A 55 -9.53 -5.16 -20.00
CA ARG A 55 -9.01 -3.87 -20.48
C ARG A 55 -7.54 -3.68 -20.08
N GLN A 56 -7.18 -4.01 -18.84
CA GLN A 56 -5.79 -3.98 -18.39
C GLN A 56 -4.90 -4.94 -19.18
N LYS A 57 -5.36 -6.18 -19.42
CA LYS A 57 -4.60 -7.16 -20.23
C LYS A 57 -4.33 -6.65 -21.64
N LEU A 58 -5.34 -6.07 -22.30
CA LEU A 58 -5.18 -5.50 -23.64
C LEU A 58 -4.23 -4.30 -23.64
N SER A 59 -4.37 -3.41 -22.67
CA SER A 59 -3.50 -2.23 -22.52
C SER A 59 -2.05 -2.64 -22.30
N PHE A 60 -1.83 -3.67 -21.45
CA PHE A 60 -0.50 -4.24 -21.22
C PHE A 60 0.08 -4.88 -22.48
N GLN A 61 -0.71 -5.62 -23.25
CA GLN A 61 -0.25 -6.19 -24.52
C GLN A 61 0.15 -5.11 -25.53
N SER A 62 -0.62 -4.02 -25.64
CA SER A 62 -0.26 -2.89 -26.49
C SER A 62 1.06 -2.28 -26.05
N LEU A 63 1.23 -2.04 -24.74
CA LEU A 63 2.46 -1.48 -24.18
C LEU A 63 3.68 -2.35 -24.51
N ILE A 64 3.57 -3.68 -24.37
CA ILE A 64 4.68 -4.58 -24.69
C ILE A 64 5.00 -4.57 -26.19
N GLN A 65 4.01 -4.39 -27.06
CA GLN A 65 4.25 -4.23 -28.50
C GLN A 65 4.94 -2.90 -28.81
N ASP A 66 4.47 -1.80 -28.21
CA ASP A 66 5.01 -0.46 -28.40
C ASP A 66 6.46 -0.33 -27.90
N LEU A 67 6.79 -1.00 -26.79
CA LEU A 67 8.14 -1.05 -26.24
C LEU A 67 9.11 -1.89 -27.09
N GLY A 68 8.59 -2.73 -27.98
CA GLY A 68 9.39 -3.60 -28.84
C GLY A 68 10.15 -4.70 -28.09
N LYS A 69 11.22 -5.21 -28.71
CA LYS A 69 12.10 -6.24 -28.13
C LYS A 69 13.54 -5.75 -28.16
N ALA A 70 14.28 -6.00 -27.10
CA ALA A 70 15.72 -5.81 -27.04
C ALA A 70 16.42 -7.18 -26.94
N TYR A 71 17.54 -7.34 -27.62
CA TYR A 71 18.39 -8.50 -27.46
C TYR A 71 19.11 -8.46 -26.11
N SER A 72 19.41 -9.62 -25.53
CA SER A 72 20.09 -9.71 -24.23
C SER A 72 21.40 -8.93 -24.18
N SER A 73 22.13 -8.86 -25.30
CA SER A 73 23.36 -8.07 -25.43
C SER A 73 23.13 -6.56 -25.35
N GLU A 74 22.04 -6.06 -25.94
CA GLU A 74 21.65 -4.65 -25.88
C GLU A 74 21.24 -4.26 -24.46
N ILE A 75 20.51 -5.15 -23.78
CA ILE A 75 20.13 -4.96 -22.38
C ILE A 75 21.40 -4.83 -21.52
N VAL A 76 22.35 -5.76 -21.62
CA VAL A 76 23.60 -5.71 -20.84
C VAL A 76 24.38 -4.43 -21.13
N MET A 77 24.45 -3.99 -22.38
CA MET A 77 25.13 -2.74 -22.76
C MET A 77 24.51 -1.53 -22.06
N VAL A 78 23.18 -1.37 -22.14
CA VAL A 78 22.45 -0.27 -21.48
C VAL A 78 22.53 -0.37 -19.95
N LEU A 79 22.49 -1.56 -19.38
CA LEU A 79 22.67 -1.77 -17.94
C LEU A 79 24.06 -1.33 -17.47
N THR A 80 25.08 -1.47 -18.32
CA THR A 80 26.46 -1.10 -18.01
C THR A 80 26.66 0.42 -17.99
N GLU A 81 25.82 1.18 -18.68
CA GLU A 81 25.84 2.65 -18.68
C GLU A 81 25.28 3.28 -17.37
N ARG A 82 24.70 2.46 -16.48
CA ARG A 82 24.08 2.94 -15.24
C ARG A 82 25.11 3.49 -14.27
N GLU A 83 24.78 4.61 -13.63
CA GLU A 83 25.54 5.12 -12.49
C GLU A 83 25.45 4.13 -11.31
N THR A 84 26.61 3.71 -10.81
CA THR A 84 26.71 2.86 -9.63
C THR A 84 26.50 3.70 -8.37
N VAL A 85 25.29 3.65 -7.83
CA VAL A 85 24.94 4.27 -6.55
C VAL A 85 25.05 3.26 -5.41
N PRO A 86 25.41 3.70 -4.18
CA PRO A 86 25.35 2.84 -3.03
C PRO A 86 23.91 2.34 -2.79
N PRO A 87 23.72 1.07 -2.38
CA PRO A 87 22.40 0.56 -2.05
C PRO A 87 21.73 1.40 -0.96
N GLU A 88 20.39 1.45 -1.01
CA GLU A 88 19.60 2.02 0.07
C GLU A 88 19.92 1.28 1.38
N LYS A 89 19.80 1.98 2.51
CA LYS A 89 20.18 1.46 3.83
C LYS A 89 19.48 0.13 4.18
N GLU A 90 18.28 -0.08 3.64
CA GLU A 90 17.46 -1.27 3.85
C GLU A 90 17.87 -2.45 2.95
N LEU A 91 18.60 -2.17 1.87
CA LEU A 91 19.16 -3.14 0.93
C LEU A 91 20.59 -3.54 1.32
N ASP A 92 20.75 -3.98 2.57
CA ASP A 92 22.02 -4.58 3.00
C ASP A 92 22.30 -5.92 2.27
N SER A 93 23.56 -6.37 2.33
CA SER A 93 24.01 -7.58 1.62
C SER A 93 23.21 -8.84 1.98
N ASN A 94 22.69 -8.96 3.20
CA ASN A 94 21.88 -10.11 3.60
C ASN A 94 20.49 -10.03 2.97
N THR A 95 19.88 -8.85 2.97
CA THR A 95 18.59 -8.58 2.31
C THR A 95 18.68 -8.85 0.81
N VAL A 96 19.75 -8.38 0.15
CA VAL A 96 19.98 -8.62 -1.28
C VAL A 96 20.16 -10.11 -1.57
N ALA A 97 20.98 -10.81 -0.78
CA ALA A 97 21.21 -12.25 -0.95
C ALA A 97 19.92 -13.07 -0.74
N PHE A 98 19.08 -12.68 0.22
CA PHE A 98 17.79 -13.32 0.45
C PHE A 98 16.83 -13.15 -0.75
N LEU A 99 16.74 -11.94 -1.31
CA LEU A 99 15.88 -11.66 -2.47
C LEU A 99 16.33 -12.42 -3.71
N GLN A 100 17.63 -12.54 -3.95
CA GLN A 100 18.18 -13.29 -5.10
C GLN A 100 17.85 -14.79 -5.06
N GLN A 101 17.64 -15.39 -3.89
CA GLN A 101 17.23 -16.80 -3.78
C GLN A 101 15.74 -17.03 -4.10
N LYS A 102 14.94 -15.97 -4.17
CA LYS A 102 13.49 -16.03 -4.37
C LYS A 102 13.06 -15.76 -5.82
N ILE A 103 13.98 -15.32 -6.66
CA ILE A 103 13.80 -15.06 -8.10
C ILE A 103 14.32 -16.26 -8.87
#